data_AF-A0A3S1DB61-F1
#
_entry.id   AF-A0A3S1DB61-F1
#
_cell.length_a   1.000
_cell.length_b   1.000
_cell.length_c   1.000
_cell.angle_alpha   90.00
_cell.angle_beta   90.00
_cell.angle_gamma   90.00
#
_symmetry.space_group_name_H-M   'P 1'
#
loop_
_entity.id
_entity.type
_entity.pdbx_description
1 polymer ?
#
loop_
_entity_poly.entity_id
_entity_poly.type
_entity_poly.pdbx_seq_one_letter_code
_entity_poly.pdbx_strand_id
1 'polypeptide(L)'
;MDIIAVIHALLRWGVLALVGGASIALVIWIVYMIYKKGFHGEKNMTKKQGVTAFLLSCWLLLVLGLTIASRGANYTGNINIDYFSGYINTWNKWSISELQLILFNMLMFVPLGFLLPLLWDKAERFKVTFLASVGTTALIEFGQLLTGKGIFEVDDLFHNCIGSLFGYFCMMAILSIIREKRIRFTPIAKVLILPCLIGMIIGGAFWVYESQPYGNLAFLPAAKQDMSKVNLTIDLTLPATPATASVYRNVHVKDNSYTKNVAAAVADVEGITFSSTTRREGDNKVYPGKSAQGNAVQLTFFVRTGTWSLTTWEDAASLTKDDVNSNRERYEDWFKKNGMLPDSAVFSVQNNDTLRWDAAVKKDLTTNTGPFASGSVLMQFGAKGNTVSLLYDIYWNEYVATESIISPKEAFSEVEAGKFEQYVPFRTNDKLYVENYELDYTYDTKGFYQPIYRFSGYINERENTWECEIPALK
;
A
#
# COMPACT_ATOMS: atom_id res chain seq x y z
N MET A 1 -0.52 -6.18 -2.93
CA MET A 1 -1.28 -7.45 -3.03
C MET A 1 -0.37 -8.48 -3.69
N ASP A 2 -0.31 -9.71 -3.18
CA ASP A 2 0.43 -10.79 -3.87
C ASP A 2 -0.25 -11.14 -5.21
N ILE A 3 0.54 -11.50 -6.24
CA ILE A 3 0.06 -12.01 -7.52
C ILE A 3 -0.91 -13.18 -7.31
N ILE A 4 -0.64 -14.03 -6.32
CA ILE A 4 -1.52 -15.16 -5.97
C ILE A 4 -2.92 -14.64 -5.59
N ALA A 5 -3.01 -13.58 -4.78
CA ALA A 5 -4.29 -13.00 -4.39
C ALA A 5 -5.04 -12.42 -5.60
N VAL A 6 -4.31 -11.76 -6.51
CA VAL A 6 -4.88 -11.23 -7.76
C VAL A 6 -5.43 -12.35 -8.63
N ILE A 7 -4.69 -13.45 -8.81
CA ILE A 7 -5.14 -14.60 -9.60
C ILE A 7 -6.40 -15.21 -9.00
N HIS A 8 -6.46 -15.40 -7.68
CA HIS A 8 -7.66 -15.93 -7.02
C HIS A 8 -8.86 -15.01 -7.21
N ALA A 9 -8.68 -13.69 -7.10
CA ALA A 9 -9.73 -12.71 -7.34
C ALA A 9 -10.22 -12.77 -8.81
N LEU A 10 -9.29 -12.79 -9.77
CA LEU A 10 -9.60 -12.89 -11.19
C LEU A 10 -10.32 -14.19 -11.54
N LEU A 11 -9.93 -15.32 -10.94
CA LEU A 11 -10.62 -16.60 -11.16
C LEU A 11 -12.05 -16.55 -10.60
N ARG A 12 -12.22 -16.08 -9.36
CA ARG A 12 -13.54 -16.00 -8.72
C ARG A 12 -14.50 -15.11 -9.51
N TRP A 13 -14.08 -13.89 -9.82
CA TRP A 13 -14.92 -12.94 -10.55
C TRP A 13 -15.00 -13.25 -12.05
N GLY A 14 -13.96 -13.87 -12.62
CA GLY A 14 -13.93 -14.28 -14.02
C GLY A 14 -14.96 -15.34 -14.36
N VAL A 15 -15.16 -16.33 -13.49
CA VAL A 15 -16.22 -17.34 -13.67
C VAL A 15 -17.61 -16.68 -13.65
N LEU A 16 -17.87 -15.78 -12.70
CA LEU A 16 -19.14 -15.04 -12.63
C LEU A 16 -19.35 -14.16 -13.87
N ALA A 17 -18.29 -13.49 -14.33
CA ALA A 17 -18.32 -12.64 -15.50
C ALA A 17 -18.58 -13.43 -16.80
N LEU A 18 -18.06 -14.65 -16.93
CA LEU A 18 -18.34 -15.53 -18.06
C LEU A 18 -19.80 -15.98 -18.10
N VAL A 19 -20.34 -16.41 -16.95
CA VAL A 19 -21.75 -16.82 -16.84
C VAL A 19 -22.67 -15.64 -17.14
N GLY A 20 -22.45 -14.49 -16.48
CA GLY A 20 -23.24 -13.29 -16.72
C GLY A 20 -23.10 -12.76 -18.14
N GLY A 21 -21.90 -12.83 -18.72
CA GLY A 21 -21.65 -12.43 -20.11
C GLY A 21 -22.39 -13.31 -21.11
N ALA A 22 -22.54 -14.61 -20.83
CA ALA A 22 -23.35 -15.51 -21.65
C ALA A 22 -24.83 -15.14 -21.57
N SER A 23 -25.34 -14.77 -20.40
CA SER A 23 -26.70 -14.26 -20.23
C SER A 23 -26.93 -12.96 -21.01
N ILE A 24 -26.00 -12.00 -20.94
CA ILE A 24 -26.08 -10.75 -21.71
C ILE A 24 -26.03 -11.03 -23.22
N ALA A 25 -25.15 -11.92 -23.68
CA ALA A 25 -25.06 -12.29 -25.08
C ALA A 25 -26.35 -12.95 -25.59
N LEU A 26 -27.01 -13.77 -24.77
CA LEU A 26 -28.32 -14.34 -25.08
C LEU A 26 -29.38 -13.24 -25.24
N VAL A 27 -29.40 -12.26 -24.34
CA VAL A 27 -30.32 -11.10 -24.43
C VAL A 27 -30.05 -10.28 -25.69
N ILE A 28 -28.78 -9.94 -25.97
CA ILE A 28 -28.39 -9.23 -27.20
C ILE A 28 -28.84 -10.00 -28.44
N TRP A 29 -28.69 -11.32 -28.44
CA TRP A 29 -29.14 -12.17 -29.53
C TRP A 29 -30.66 -12.18 -29.69
N ILE A 30 -31.42 -12.29 -28.60
CA ILE A 30 -32.90 -12.21 -28.62
C ILE A 30 -33.35 -10.86 -29.17
N VAL A 31 -32.78 -9.75 -28.68
CA VAL A 31 -33.09 -8.39 -29.15
C VAL A 31 -32.76 -8.23 -30.62
N TYR A 32 -31.61 -8.75 -31.07
CA TYR A 32 -31.23 -8.74 -32.48
C TYR A 32 -32.21 -9.54 -33.35
N MET A 33 -32.69 -10.69 -32.86
CA MET A 33 -33.69 -11.50 -33.56
C MET A 33 -35.03 -10.78 -33.66
N ILE A 34 -35.47 -10.07 -32.61
CA ILE A 34 -36.67 -9.22 -32.64
C ILE A 34 -36.51 -8.07 -33.64
N TYR A 35 -35.36 -7.39 -33.63
CA TYR A 35 -35.06 -6.34 -34.61
C TYR A 35 -35.10 -6.87 -36.06
N LYS A 36 -34.54 -8.06 -36.31
CA LYS A 36 -34.47 -8.63 -37.65
C LYS A 36 -35.81 -9.20 -38.13
N LYS A 37 -36.52 -9.95 -37.29
CA LYS A 37 -37.76 -10.66 -37.66
C LYS A 37 -39.04 -9.87 -37.35
N GLY A 38 -39.05 -9.08 -36.28
CA GLY A 38 -40.21 -8.27 -35.88
C GLY A 38 -40.24 -6.91 -36.58
N PHE A 39 -39.10 -6.21 -36.61
CA PHE A 39 -39.00 -4.85 -37.17
C PHE A 39 -38.37 -4.78 -38.57
N HIS A 40 -38.08 -5.92 -39.20
CA HIS A 40 -37.51 -6.00 -40.55
C HIS A 40 -36.23 -5.17 -40.73
N GLY A 41 -35.44 -5.02 -39.67
CA GLY A 41 -34.27 -4.16 -39.67
C GLY A 41 -33.20 -4.58 -40.69
N GLU A 42 -32.61 -3.61 -41.38
CA GLU A 42 -31.70 -3.88 -42.51
C GLU A 42 -30.28 -4.29 -42.09
N LYS A 43 -29.81 -3.76 -40.95
CA LYS A 43 -28.44 -4.02 -40.43
C LYS A 43 -28.23 -5.48 -40.01
N ASN A 44 -27.08 -6.05 -40.39
CA ASN A 44 -26.66 -7.40 -39.99
C ASN A 44 -25.47 -7.33 -39.03
N MET A 45 -25.47 -8.20 -38.02
CA MET A 45 -24.34 -8.36 -37.10
C MET A 45 -23.44 -9.51 -37.59
N THR A 46 -22.14 -9.24 -37.71
CA THR A 46 -21.15 -10.26 -38.09
C THR A 46 -20.83 -11.18 -36.90
N LYS A 47 -20.37 -12.42 -37.17
CA LYS A 47 -19.91 -13.35 -36.11
C LYS A 47 -18.81 -12.72 -35.24
N LYS A 48 -17.90 -11.98 -35.87
CA LYS A 48 -16.83 -11.21 -35.19
C LYS A 48 -17.42 -10.22 -34.18
N GLN A 49 -18.42 -9.43 -34.58
CA GLN A 49 -19.08 -8.47 -33.69
C GLN A 49 -19.81 -9.15 -32.54
N GLY A 50 -20.48 -10.28 -32.80
CA GLY A 50 -21.14 -11.06 -31.75
C GLY A 50 -20.15 -11.57 -30.69
N VAL A 51 -19.03 -12.17 -31.12
CA VAL A 51 -17.96 -12.63 -30.21
C VAL A 51 -17.34 -11.46 -29.45
N THR A 52 -17.09 -10.34 -30.12
CA THR A 52 -16.50 -9.14 -29.50
C THR A 52 -17.44 -8.55 -28.44
N ALA A 53 -18.75 -8.47 -28.73
CA ALA A 53 -19.75 -7.99 -27.79
C ALA A 53 -19.85 -8.89 -26.56
N PHE A 54 -19.79 -10.21 -26.73
CA PHE A 54 -19.72 -11.16 -25.62
C PHE A 54 -18.48 -10.93 -24.75
N LEU A 55 -17.28 -10.84 -25.36
CA LEU A 55 -16.03 -10.62 -24.62
C LEU A 55 -16.02 -9.27 -23.89
N LEU A 56 -16.53 -8.21 -24.50
CA LEU A 56 -16.69 -6.90 -23.84
C LEU A 56 -17.69 -6.96 -22.69
N SER A 57 -18.75 -7.77 -22.80
CA SER A 57 -19.72 -7.96 -21.72
C SER A 57 -19.09 -8.70 -20.54
N CYS A 58 -18.35 -9.77 -20.81
CA CYS A 58 -17.56 -10.49 -19.78
C CYS A 58 -16.54 -9.54 -19.12
N TRP A 59 -15.81 -8.77 -19.91
CA TRP A 59 -14.86 -7.79 -19.38
C TRP A 59 -15.55 -6.77 -18.47
N LEU A 60 -16.66 -6.16 -18.91
CA LEU A 60 -17.37 -5.16 -18.12
C LEU A 60 -17.87 -5.74 -16.79
N LEU A 61 -18.45 -6.96 -16.82
CA LEU A 61 -18.88 -7.65 -15.60
C LEU A 61 -17.72 -7.98 -14.66
N LEU A 62 -16.57 -8.36 -15.21
CA LEU A 62 -15.36 -8.59 -14.42
C LEU A 62 -14.89 -7.30 -13.74
N VAL A 63 -14.82 -6.19 -14.48
CA VAL A 63 -14.46 -4.88 -13.94
C VAL A 63 -15.44 -4.45 -12.85
N LEU A 64 -16.75 -4.52 -13.10
CA LEU A 64 -17.77 -4.19 -12.08
C LEU A 64 -17.68 -5.11 -10.86
N GLY A 65 -17.41 -6.40 -11.06
CA GLY A 65 -17.20 -7.36 -9.98
C GLY A 65 -16.01 -6.98 -9.09
N LEU A 66 -14.88 -6.62 -9.70
CA LEU A 66 -13.67 -6.20 -9.00
C LEU A 66 -13.82 -4.82 -8.33
N THR A 67 -14.44 -3.87 -8.99
CA THR A 67 -14.48 -2.45 -8.56
C THR A 67 -15.62 -2.13 -7.61
N ILE A 68 -16.75 -2.83 -7.71
CA ILE A 68 -17.97 -2.59 -6.92
C ILE A 68 -18.21 -3.76 -5.95
N ALA A 69 -18.22 -5.00 -6.44
CA ALA A 69 -18.72 -6.12 -5.65
C ALA A 69 -17.67 -6.75 -4.71
N SER A 70 -16.38 -6.56 -4.97
CA SER A 70 -15.29 -7.08 -4.14
C SER A 70 -14.95 -6.20 -2.92
N ARG A 71 -15.38 -4.93 -2.92
CA ARG A 71 -15.08 -3.95 -1.87
C ARG A 71 -16.18 -3.95 -0.80
N GLY A 72 -15.77 -3.82 0.47
CA GLY A 72 -16.68 -3.55 1.58
C GLY A 72 -17.28 -2.14 1.49
N ALA A 73 -18.53 -1.97 1.90
CA ALA A 73 -19.24 -0.69 1.86
C ALA A 73 -18.86 0.21 3.05
N ASN A 74 -17.60 0.66 3.08
CA ASN A 74 -17.05 1.43 4.20
C ASN A 74 -16.57 2.84 3.82
N TYR A 75 -16.62 3.23 2.54
CA TYR A 75 -16.16 4.53 2.06
C TYR A 75 -17.36 5.36 1.60
N THR A 76 -17.86 6.23 2.46
CA THR A 76 -18.98 7.11 2.13
C THR A 76 -18.47 8.44 1.59
N GLY A 77 -18.86 8.80 0.36
CA GLY A 77 -18.90 10.18 -0.13
C GLY A 77 -17.59 10.92 -0.42
N ASN A 78 -16.41 10.31 -0.22
CA ASN A 78 -15.15 10.99 -0.50
C ASN A 78 -14.89 11.05 -2.01
N ILE A 79 -14.57 12.25 -2.50
CA ILE A 79 -14.07 12.50 -3.86
C ILE A 79 -12.61 12.93 -3.69
N ASN A 80 -11.70 12.17 -4.27
CA ASN A 80 -10.29 12.54 -4.33
C ASN A 80 -10.02 13.24 -5.66
N ILE A 81 -9.90 14.57 -5.60
CA ILE A 81 -9.56 15.42 -6.75
C ILE A 81 -8.07 15.73 -6.84
N ASP A 82 -7.27 15.30 -5.86
CA ASP A 82 -5.83 15.54 -5.84
C ASP A 82 -5.15 14.66 -6.87
N TYR A 83 -5.02 15.23 -8.07
CA TYR A 83 -4.41 14.55 -9.20
C TYR A 83 -2.95 14.21 -8.88
N PHE A 84 -2.57 12.98 -9.17
CA PHE A 84 -1.31 12.34 -8.84
C PHE A 84 -1.04 12.06 -7.35
N SER A 85 -2.04 12.21 -6.47
CA SER A 85 -1.88 11.85 -5.05
C SER A 85 -1.46 10.38 -4.87
N GLY A 86 -1.97 9.48 -5.72
CA GLY A 86 -1.56 8.07 -5.68
C GLY A 86 -0.08 7.86 -6.00
N TYR A 87 0.47 8.61 -6.95
CA TYR A 87 1.90 8.54 -7.29
C TYR A 87 2.78 9.15 -6.20
N ILE A 88 2.37 10.28 -5.62
CA ILE A 88 3.10 10.92 -4.53
C ILE A 88 3.11 10.01 -3.30
N ASN A 89 1.97 9.43 -2.95
CA ASN A 89 1.88 8.47 -1.85
C ASN A 89 2.77 7.23 -2.11
N THR A 90 2.75 6.70 -3.35
CA THR A 90 3.62 5.59 -3.76
C THR A 90 5.11 5.96 -3.61
N TRP A 91 5.47 7.20 -3.94
CA TRP A 91 6.82 7.72 -3.78
C TRP A 91 7.21 7.88 -2.31
N ASN A 92 6.42 8.60 -1.51
CA ASN A 92 6.67 8.86 -0.08
C ASN A 92 6.79 7.55 0.70
N LYS A 93 5.90 6.59 0.43
CA LYS A 93 5.94 5.25 1.03
C LYS A 93 6.93 4.33 0.36
N TRP A 94 7.50 4.68 -0.79
CA TRP A 94 8.31 3.80 -1.65
C TRP A 94 7.70 2.40 -1.82
N SER A 95 6.39 2.34 -2.07
CA SER A 95 5.61 1.10 -1.98
C SER A 95 5.46 0.43 -3.34
N ILE A 96 6.13 -0.71 -3.53
CA ILE A 96 5.97 -1.52 -4.76
C ILE A 96 4.54 -2.05 -4.86
N SER A 97 3.88 -2.32 -3.74
CA SER A 97 2.49 -2.78 -3.75
C SER A 97 1.53 -1.71 -4.27
N GLU A 98 1.74 -0.43 -3.93
CA GLU A 98 0.93 0.66 -4.47
C GLU A 98 1.21 0.90 -5.96
N LEU A 99 2.49 0.84 -6.37
CA LEU A 99 2.85 0.87 -7.79
C LEU A 99 2.19 -0.26 -8.59
N GLN A 100 2.13 -1.47 -8.03
CA GLN A 100 1.44 -2.60 -8.65
C GLN A 100 -0.06 -2.34 -8.83
N LEU A 101 -0.72 -1.69 -7.86
CA LEU A 101 -2.14 -1.33 -7.97
C LEU A 101 -2.37 -0.36 -9.13
N ILE A 102 -1.53 0.68 -9.26
CA ILE A 102 -1.57 1.62 -10.39
C ILE A 102 -1.44 0.88 -11.73
N LEU A 103 -0.47 -0.03 -11.85
CA LEU A 103 -0.27 -0.82 -13.07
C LEU A 103 -1.45 -1.77 -13.34
N PHE A 104 -2.06 -2.36 -12.32
CA PHE A 104 -3.23 -3.22 -12.49
C PHE A 104 -4.47 -2.43 -12.92
N ASN A 105 -4.65 -1.20 -12.43
CA ASN A 105 -5.72 -0.31 -12.91
C ASN A 105 -5.56 -0.04 -14.42
N MET A 106 -4.33 0.27 -14.87
CA MET A 106 -4.04 0.39 -16.30
C MET A 106 -4.34 -0.92 -17.07
N LEU A 107 -3.81 -2.05 -16.61
CA LEU A 107 -3.97 -3.34 -17.30
C LEU A 107 -5.44 -3.78 -17.39
N MET A 108 -6.25 -3.46 -16.39
CA MET A 108 -7.67 -3.82 -16.33
C MET A 108 -8.48 -3.26 -17.52
N PHE A 109 -8.08 -2.12 -18.08
CA PHE A 109 -8.78 -1.45 -19.18
C PHE A 109 -8.19 -1.72 -20.58
N VAL A 110 -7.08 -2.45 -20.68
CA VAL A 110 -6.52 -2.90 -21.97
C VAL A 110 -7.54 -3.61 -22.86
N PRO A 111 -8.40 -4.53 -22.35
CA PRO A 111 -9.38 -5.21 -23.18
C PRO A 111 -10.39 -4.28 -23.85
N LEU A 112 -10.80 -3.17 -23.21
CA LEU A 112 -11.74 -2.22 -23.79
C LEU A 112 -11.20 -1.64 -25.10
N GLY A 113 -10.01 -1.03 -25.05
CA GLY A 113 -9.41 -0.42 -26.23
C GLY A 113 -8.99 -1.44 -27.28
N PHE A 114 -8.64 -2.66 -26.86
CA PHE A 114 -8.31 -3.75 -27.79
C PHE A 114 -9.54 -4.24 -28.56
N LEU A 115 -10.67 -4.46 -27.87
CA LEU A 115 -11.86 -5.08 -28.46
C LEU A 115 -12.77 -4.08 -29.18
N LEU A 116 -12.83 -2.82 -28.74
CA LEU A 116 -13.78 -1.83 -29.29
C LEU A 116 -13.66 -1.62 -30.82
N PRO A 117 -12.45 -1.55 -31.42
CA PRO A 117 -12.28 -1.46 -32.88
C PRO A 117 -12.76 -2.71 -33.64
N LEU A 118 -12.89 -3.85 -32.97
CA LEU A 118 -13.44 -5.07 -33.56
C LEU A 118 -14.97 -5.09 -33.59
N LEU A 119 -15.60 -4.36 -32.67
CA LEU A 119 -17.05 -4.21 -32.57
C LEU A 119 -17.56 -3.14 -33.53
N TRP A 120 -16.85 -2.01 -33.62
CA TRP A 120 -17.29 -0.84 -34.36
C TRP A 120 -16.16 -0.21 -35.17
N ASP A 121 -16.27 -0.19 -36.50
CA ASP A 121 -15.22 0.34 -37.39
C ASP A 121 -14.90 1.82 -37.12
N LYS A 122 -15.86 2.62 -36.61
CA LYS A 122 -15.57 4.02 -36.22
C LYS A 122 -14.61 4.09 -35.04
N ALA A 123 -14.55 3.08 -34.18
CA ALA A 123 -13.63 2.99 -33.06
C ALA A 123 -12.17 2.74 -33.50
N GLU A 124 -11.91 2.41 -34.77
CA GLU A 124 -10.55 2.48 -35.32
C GLU A 124 -10.00 3.92 -35.33
N ARG A 125 -10.87 4.94 -35.26
CA ARG A 125 -10.42 6.32 -35.06
C ARG A 125 -10.07 6.52 -33.59
N PHE A 126 -8.84 6.96 -33.32
CA PHE A 126 -8.32 7.22 -31.98
C PHE A 126 -9.32 7.99 -31.09
N LYS A 127 -9.89 9.09 -31.60
CA LYS A 127 -10.84 9.93 -30.84
C LYS A 127 -12.07 9.16 -30.36
N VAL A 128 -12.57 8.20 -31.13
CA VAL A 128 -13.77 7.43 -30.78
C VAL A 128 -13.45 6.46 -29.64
N THR A 129 -12.34 5.71 -29.75
CA THR A 129 -11.93 4.81 -28.66
C THR A 129 -11.54 5.59 -27.40
N PHE A 130 -10.82 6.69 -27.54
CA PHE A 130 -10.45 7.54 -26.41
C PHE A 130 -11.68 8.09 -25.66
N LEU A 131 -12.66 8.67 -26.37
CA LEU A 131 -13.88 9.18 -25.73
C LEU A 131 -14.74 8.06 -25.13
N ALA A 132 -14.79 6.89 -25.77
CA ALA A 132 -15.47 5.72 -25.20
C ALA A 132 -14.80 5.24 -23.91
N SER A 133 -13.46 5.25 -23.84
CA SER A 133 -12.70 4.90 -22.64
C SER A 133 -12.91 5.90 -21.51
N VAL A 134 -12.84 7.19 -21.79
CA VAL A 134 -13.14 8.24 -20.80
C VAL A 134 -14.57 8.09 -20.28
N GLY A 135 -15.56 7.96 -21.18
CA GLY A 135 -16.96 7.83 -20.80
C GLY A 135 -17.24 6.55 -20.00
N THR A 136 -16.69 5.41 -20.43
CA THR A 136 -16.88 4.13 -19.71
C THR A 136 -16.27 4.18 -18.33
N THR A 137 -15.06 4.74 -18.20
CA THR A 137 -14.42 4.87 -16.89
C THR A 137 -15.20 5.80 -15.98
N ALA A 138 -15.59 6.98 -16.47
CA ALA A 138 -16.37 7.93 -15.69
C ALA A 138 -17.72 7.35 -15.21
N LEU A 139 -18.37 6.50 -16.03
CA LEU A 139 -19.60 5.80 -15.63
C LEU A 139 -19.36 4.78 -14.50
N ILE A 140 -18.24 4.07 -14.53
CA ILE A 140 -17.89 3.09 -13.48
C ILE A 140 -17.61 3.83 -12.16
N GLU A 141 -16.78 4.87 -12.21
CA GLU A 141 -16.40 5.69 -11.05
C GLU A 141 -17.62 6.40 -10.43
N PHE A 142 -18.50 6.95 -11.27
CA PHE A 142 -19.76 7.53 -10.81
C PHE A 142 -20.68 6.47 -10.19
N GLY A 143 -20.71 5.25 -10.75
CA GLY A 143 -21.41 4.11 -10.17
C GLY A 143 -20.86 3.71 -8.80
N GLN A 144 -19.54 3.71 -8.61
CA GLN A 144 -18.90 3.44 -7.32
C GLN A 144 -19.23 4.51 -6.29
N LEU A 145 -19.22 5.79 -6.69
CA LEU A 145 -19.58 6.92 -5.83
C LEU A 145 -21.04 6.82 -5.37
N LEU A 146 -21.98 6.57 -6.30
CA LEU A 146 -23.40 6.42 -5.97
C LEU A 146 -23.71 5.21 -5.08
N THR A 147 -22.94 4.13 -5.21
CA THR A 147 -23.15 2.91 -4.43
C THR A 147 -22.43 2.91 -3.08
N GLY A 148 -21.63 3.94 -2.78
CA GLY A 148 -20.84 4.03 -1.53
C GLY A 148 -19.77 2.93 -1.42
N LYS A 149 -19.32 2.39 -2.56
CA LYS A 149 -18.36 1.27 -2.61
C LYS A 149 -16.96 1.68 -3.06
N GLY A 150 -16.74 2.96 -3.31
CA GLY A 150 -15.45 3.50 -3.71
C GLY A 150 -15.38 5.02 -3.57
N ILE A 151 -14.16 5.52 -3.60
CA ILE A 151 -13.83 6.93 -3.70
C ILE A 151 -13.78 7.24 -5.20
N PHE A 152 -14.34 8.37 -5.63
CA PHE A 152 -14.12 8.83 -7.01
C PHE A 152 -12.71 9.39 -7.09
N GLU A 153 -11.81 8.69 -7.79
CA GLU A 153 -10.41 9.06 -7.91
C GLU A 153 -10.08 9.51 -9.35
N VAL A 154 -9.66 10.77 -9.52
CA VAL A 154 -9.30 11.30 -10.84
C VAL A 154 -8.12 10.52 -11.45
N ASP A 155 -7.22 10.01 -10.61
CA ASP A 155 -6.09 9.17 -11.03
C ASP A 155 -6.56 7.88 -11.70
N ASP A 156 -7.66 7.28 -11.25
CA ASP A 156 -8.19 6.05 -11.86
C ASP A 156 -8.77 6.29 -13.25
N LEU A 157 -9.38 7.46 -13.50
CA LEU A 157 -9.76 7.87 -14.86
C LEU A 157 -8.55 7.90 -15.79
N PHE A 158 -7.44 8.45 -15.30
CA PHE A 158 -6.20 8.55 -16.06
C PHE A 158 -5.58 7.18 -16.33
N HIS A 159 -5.43 6.33 -15.31
CA HIS A 159 -4.88 4.98 -15.45
C HIS A 159 -5.67 4.11 -16.42
N ASN A 160 -7.00 4.10 -16.30
CA ASN A 160 -7.89 3.30 -17.14
C ASN A 160 -7.87 3.76 -18.61
N CYS A 161 -7.73 5.07 -18.84
CA CYS A 161 -7.53 5.62 -20.18
C CYS A 161 -6.19 5.17 -20.77
N ILE A 162 -5.09 5.24 -20.01
CA ILE A 162 -3.77 4.73 -20.44
C ILE A 162 -3.86 3.26 -20.85
N GLY A 163 -4.51 2.44 -20.02
CA GLY A 163 -4.79 1.03 -20.30
C GLY A 163 -5.51 0.81 -21.62
N SER A 164 -6.63 1.50 -21.81
CA SER A 164 -7.40 1.40 -23.04
C SER A 164 -6.59 1.84 -24.26
N LEU A 165 -5.81 2.92 -24.16
CA LEU A 165 -4.98 3.41 -25.26
C LEU A 165 -3.92 2.38 -25.66
N PHE A 166 -3.31 1.69 -24.69
CA PHE A 166 -2.41 0.58 -24.97
C PHE A 166 -3.11 -0.53 -25.78
N GLY A 167 -4.27 -0.98 -25.30
CA GLY A 167 -5.07 -1.99 -26.00
C GLY A 167 -5.44 -1.58 -27.43
N TYR A 168 -5.82 -0.31 -27.61
CA TYR A 168 -6.13 0.26 -28.92
C TYR A 168 -4.93 0.22 -29.86
N PHE A 169 -3.74 0.64 -29.41
CA PHE A 169 -2.55 0.59 -30.25
C PHE A 169 -2.18 -0.85 -30.62
N CYS A 170 -2.30 -1.79 -29.67
CA CYS A 170 -2.10 -3.22 -29.94
C CYS A 170 -3.03 -3.72 -31.05
N MET A 171 -4.33 -3.40 -30.96
CA MET A 171 -5.30 -3.81 -31.98
C MET A 171 -5.05 -3.13 -33.33
N MET A 172 -4.69 -1.85 -33.35
CA MET A 172 -4.37 -1.14 -34.59
C MET A 172 -3.13 -1.72 -35.28
N ALA A 173 -2.12 -2.11 -34.52
CA ALA A 173 -0.94 -2.80 -35.05
C ALA A 173 -1.32 -4.14 -35.69
N ILE A 174 -2.15 -4.94 -35.01
CA ILE A 174 -2.65 -6.23 -35.54
C ILE A 174 -3.48 -6.02 -36.81
N LEU A 175 -4.42 -5.06 -36.83
CA LEU A 175 -5.23 -4.78 -38.02
C LEU A 175 -4.39 -4.30 -39.20
N SER A 176 -3.35 -3.50 -38.96
CA SER A 176 -2.41 -3.07 -40.00
C SER A 176 -1.67 -4.26 -40.60
N ILE A 177 -1.17 -5.18 -39.77
CA ILE A 177 -0.49 -6.40 -40.24
C ILE A 177 -1.44 -7.28 -41.06
N ILE A 178 -2.67 -7.50 -40.58
CA ILE A 178 -3.66 -8.35 -41.25
C ILE A 178 -4.08 -7.76 -42.61
N ARG A 179 -4.37 -6.45 -42.67
CA ARG A 179 -4.87 -5.79 -43.88
C ARG A 179 -3.80 -5.64 -44.95
N GLU A 180 -2.57 -5.36 -44.53
CA GLU A 180 -1.48 -5.08 -45.47
C GLU A 180 -0.58 -6.28 -45.74
N LYS A 181 -0.75 -7.37 -44.98
CA LYS A 181 0.06 -8.60 -45.04
C LYS A 181 1.57 -8.35 -44.93
N ARG A 182 1.97 -7.25 -44.27
CA ARG A 182 3.36 -6.86 -44.03
C ARG A 182 3.51 -6.20 -42.67
N ILE A 183 4.70 -6.30 -42.10
CA ILE A 183 5.04 -5.65 -40.84
C ILE A 183 5.50 -4.22 -41.14
N ARG A 184 4.76 -3.22 -40.64
CA ARG A 184 5.22 -1.83 -40.61
C ARG A 184 5.76 -1.49 -39.23
N PHE A 185 6.85 -0.73 -39.20
CA PHE A 185 7.44 -0.27 -37.95
C PHE A 185 6.56 0.76 -37.22
N THR A 186 5.84 1.63 -37.94
CA THR A 186 5.08 2.73 -37.33
C THR A 186 4.00 2.30 -36.32
N PRO A 187 3.12 1.31 -36.60
CA PRO A 187 2.15 0.84 -35.61
C PRO A 187 2.81 0.14 -34.42
N ILE A 188 3.90 -0.60 -34.65
CA ILE A 188 4.66 -1.26 -33.58
C ILE A 188 5.33 -0.22 -32.68
N ALA A 189 5.93 0.82 -33.24
CA ALA A 189 6.51 1.92 -32.48
C ALA A 189 5.46 2.55 -31.55
N LYS A 190 4.22 2.77 -32.03
CA LYS A 190 3.13 3.31 -31.19
C LYS A 190 2.76 2.41 -30.00
N VAL A 191 2.77 1.08 -30.19
CA VAL A 191 2.57 0.12 -29.09
C VAL A 191 3.67 0.24 -28.05
N LEU A 192 4.91 0.47 -28.48
CA LEU A 192 6.08 0.53 -27.60
C LEU A 192 6.24 1.87 -26.86
N ILE A 193 5.69 2.98 -27.37
CA ILE A 193 5.80 4.31 -26.73
C ILE A 193 5.39 4.24 -25.25
N LEU A 194 4.25 3.63 -24.97
CA LEU A 194 3.69 3.62 -23.61
C LEU A 194 4.48 2.76 -22.62
N PRO A 195 4.78 1.46 -22.87
CA PRO A 195 5.59 0.66 -21.96
C PRO A 195 7.01 1.22 -21.84
N CYS A 196 7.60 1.79 -22.89
CA CYS A 196 8.90 2.45 -22.79
C CYS A 196 8.83 3.70 -21.91
N LEU A 197 7.80 4.55 -22.06
CA LEU A 197 7.63 5.74 -21.22
C LEU A 197 7.44 5.37 -19.75
N ILE A 198 6.55 4.41 -19.46
CA ILE A 198 6.32 3.91 -18.10
C ILE A 198 7.62 3.31 -17.54
N GLY A 199 8.34 2.50 -18.33
CA GLY A 199 9.62 1.92 -17.94
C GLY A 199 10.70 2.97 -17.66
N MET A 200 10.77 4.04 -18.44
CA MET A 200 11.69 5.15 -18.20
C MET A 200 11.34 5.93 -16.93
N ILE A 201 10.04 6.19 -16.68
CA ILE A 201 9.59 6.88 -15.46
C ILE A 201 9.93 6.04 -14.22
N ILE A 202 9.58 4.75 -14.25
CA ILE A 202 9.89 3.83 -13.14
C ILE A 202 11.42 3.73 -12.98
N GLY A 203 12.17 3.48 -14.05
CA GLY A 203 13.63 3.38 -13.99
C GLY A 203 14.29 4.65 -13.46
N GLY A 204 13.81 5.82 -13.89
CA GLY A 204 14.25 7.12 -13.37
C GLY A 204 13.93 7.30 -11.88
N ALA A 205 12.71 6.94 -11.44
CA ALA A 205 12.33 6.98 -10.03
C ALA A 205 13.22 6.07 -9.18
N PHE A 206 13.50 4.83 -9.63
CA PHE A 206 14.43 3.92 -8.97
C PHE A 206 15.84 4.51 -8.91
N TRP A 207 16.34 5.08 -10.01
CA TRP A 207 17.67 5.67 -10.03
C TRP A 207 17.79 6.86 -9.05
N VAL A 208 16.80 7.76 -9.04
CA VAL A 208 16.75 8.89 -8.11
C VAL A 208 16.70 8.39 -6.66
N TYR A 209 15.80 7.45 -6.37
CA TYR A 209 15.65 6.89 -5.03
C TYR A 209 16.93 6.21 -4.54
N GLU A 210 17.55 5.35 -5.36
CA GLU A 210 18.80 4.67 -4.98
C GLU A 210 19.95 5.65 -4.77
N SER A 211 19.95 6.79 -5.49
CA SER A 211 20.97 7.83 -5.35
C SER A 211 20.80 8.73 -4.12
N GLN A 212 19.62 8.72 -3.45
CA GLN A 212 19.43 9.47 -2.22
C GLN A 212 20.26 8.87 -1.07
N PRO A 213 20.85 9.69 -0.18
CA PRO A 213 21.57 9.16 0.99
C PRO A 213 20.63 8.41 1.94
N TYR A 214 19.41 8.93 2.09
CA TYR A 214 18.37 8.38 2.94
C TYR A 214 17.13 7.98 2.14
N GLY A 215 16.21 7.26 2.78
CA GLY A 215 14.90 6.94 2.23
C GLY A 215 13.89 8.06 2.39
N ASN A 216 12.72 7.85 1.81
CA ASN A 216 11.58 8.75 1.93
C ASN A 216 10.89 8.56 3.29
N LEU A 217 10.15 9.57 3.72
CA LEU A 217 9.34 9.53 4.94
C LEU A 217 7.88 9.26 4.57
N ALA A 218 7.32 8.18 5.13
CA ALA A 218 6.02 7.66 4.73
C ALA A 218 4.82 8.51 5.17
N PHE A 219 4.99 9.33 6.22
CA PHE A 219 3.97 10.25 6.74
C PHE A 219 3.82 11.54 5.93
N LEU A 220 4.67 11.74 4.91
CA LEU A 220 4.59 12.93 4.07
C LEU A 220 3.25 12.94 3.31
N PRO A 221 2.52 14.06 3.34
CA PRO A 221 1.21 14.11 2.72
C PRO A 221 1.33 14.06 1.18
N ALA A 222 0.33 13.45 0.55
CA ALA A 222 0.20 13.46 -0.90
C ALA A 222 -0.24 14.83 -1.44
N ALA A 223 -1.05 15.56 -0.66
CA ALA A 223 -1.52 16.90 -0.94
C ALA A 223 -1.49 17.76 0.33
N LYS A 224 -1.26 19.06 0.17
CA LYS A 224 -1.19 19.98 1.31
C LYS A 224 -2.57 20.22 1.91
N GLN A 225 -2.61 20.42 3.22
CA GLN A 225 -3.81 20.88 3.91
C GLN A 225 -4.11 22.34 3.54
N ASP A 226 -5.39 22.65 3.32
CA ASP A 226 -5.84 24.04 3.12
C ASP A 226 -5.89 24.77 4.47
N MET A 227 -4.77 25.39 4.84
CA MET A 227 -4.66 26.18 6.07
C MET A 227 -5.31 27.57 5.97
N SER A 228 -5.77 28.00 4.78
CA SER A 228 -6.30 29.36 4.59
C SER A 228 -7.58 29.66 5.38
N LYS A 229 -8.30 28.61 5.78
CA LYS A 229 -9.56 28.68 6.53
C LYS A 229 -9.44 28.16 7.97
N VAL A 230 -8.22 27.86 8.41
CA VAL A 230 -7.92 27.35 9.75
C VAL A 230 -7.32 28.48 10.58
N ASN A 231 -7.88 28.71 11.76
CA ASN A 231 -7.34 29.66 12.72
C ASN A 231 -6.24 28.97 13.53
N LEU A 232 -4.99 29.09 13.08
CA LEU A 232 -3.83 28.55 13.76
C LEU A 232 -3.43 29.45 14.93
N THR A 233 -3.35 28.87 16.13
CA THR A 233 -2.88 29.53 17.35
C THR A 233 -1.70 28.73 17.90
N ILE A 234 -0.60 29.43 18.20
CA ILE A 234 0.58 28.83 18.81
C ILE A 234 0.89 29.53 20.13
N ASP A 235 1.11 28.74 21.18
CA ASP A 235 1.56 29.22 22.49
C ASP A 235 2.96 28.70 22.83
N LEU A 236 3.86 28.79 21.84
CA LEU A 236 5.22 28.23 21.90
C LEU A 236 6.25 29.27 21.45
N THR A 237 7.38 29.31 22.14
CA THR A 237 8.56 30.02 21.66
C THR A 237 9.42 29.06 20.85
N LEU A 238 9.47 29.25 19.53
CA LEU A 238 10.21 28.38 18.62
C LEU A 238 11.61 28.95 18.31
N PRO A 239 12.69 28.25 18.67
CA PRO A 239 14.04 28.64 18.30
C PRO A 239 14.23 28.71 16.78
N ALA A 240 14.99 29.70 16.34
CA ALA A 240 15.43 29.83 14.94
C ALA A 240 16.88 29.38 14.74
N THR A 241 17.50 28.81 15.78
CA THR A 241 18.90 28.39 15.74
C THR A 241 19.04 27.09 14.94
N PRO A 242 19.96 27.05 13.96
CA PRO A 242 20.35 25.80 13.33
C PRO A 242 20.84 24.80 14.37
N ALA A 243 20.51 23.53 14.17
CA ALA A 243 20.94 22.44 15.04
C ALA A 243 21.46 21.27 14.19
N THR A 244 22.06 20.31 14.87
CA THR A 244 22.46 19.03 14.27
C THR A 244 21.84 17.89 15.07
N ALA A 245 21.60 16.77 14.41
CA ALA A 245 21.13 15.56 15.06
C ALA A 245 21.81 14.31 14.46
N SER A 246 22.14 13.35 15.32
CA SER A 246 22.60 12.04 14.88
C SER A 246 21.51 11.32 14.08
N VAL A 247 21.91 10.59 13.04
CA VAL A 247 21.09 9.68 12.24
C VAL A 247 21.61 8.26 12.46
N TYR A 248 20.68 7.31 12.56
CA TYR A 248 21.00 5.90 12.79
C TYR A 248 20.47 5.02 11.67
N ARG A 249 20.88 3.76 11.65
CA ARG A 249 20.34 2.74 10.76
C ARG A 249 20.12 1.44 11.50
N ASN A 250 19.01 0.79 11.20
CA ASN A 250 18.76 -0.53 11.75
C ASN A 250 19.61 -1.59 11.04
N VAL A 251 20.30 -2.42 11.81
CA VAL A 251 21.30 -3.37 11.30
C VAL A 251 20.68 -4.57 10.56
N HIS A 252 19.39 -4.84 10.77
CA HIS A 252 18.67 -5.99 10.19
C HIS A 252 17.79 -5.61 8.99
N VAL A 253 17.85 -4.35 8.53
CA VAL A 253 17.06 -3.87 7.41
C VAL A 253 17.41 -4.63 6.15
N LYS A 254 16.40 -5.24 5.52
CA LYS A 254 16.50 -6.06 4.31
C LYS A 254 17.55 -7.19 4.39
N ASP A 255 17.90 -7.64 5.60
CA ASP A 255 18.87 -8.72 5.80
C ASP A 255 18.21 -10.11 5.61
N ASN A 256 18.43 -10.69 4.42
CA ASN A 256 17.91 -12.01 4.09
C ASN A 256 18.54 -13.15 4.91
N SER A 257 19.75 -12.99 5.43
CA SER A 257 20.40 -14.00 6.27
C SER A 257 19.79 -13.97 7.67
N TYR A 258 19.63 -12.78 8.24
CA TYR A 258 18.93 -12.58 9.52
C TYR A 258 17.52 -13.18 9.49
N THR A 259 16.71 -12.88 8.46
CA THR A 259 15.34 -13.42 8.36
C THR A 259 15.30 -14.96 8.31
N LYS A 260 16.25 -15.60 7.61
CA LYS A 260 16.34 -17.07 7.59
C LYS A 260 16.76 -17.64 8.94
N ASN A 261 17.70 -16.99 9.62
CA ASN A 261 18.17 -17.43 10.93
C ASN A 261 17.06 -17.32 11.99
N VAL A 262 16.32 -16.20 12.00
CA VAL A 262 15.15 -16.02 12.87
C VAL A 262 14.09 -17.08 12.57
N ALA A 263 13.75 -17.31 11.30
CA ALA A 263 12.75 -18.31 10.93
C ALA A 263 13.15 -19.72 11.38
N ALA A 264 14.43 -20.08 11.28
CA ALA A 264 14.95 -21.35 11.78
C ALA A 264 14.89 -21.44 13.32
N ALA A 265 15.29 -20.37 14.02
CA ALA A 265 15.25 -20.32 15.48
C ALA A 265 13.81 -20.40 16.03
N VAL A 266 12.86 -19.74 15.38
CA VAL A 266 11.44 -19.78 15.71
C VAL A 266 10.86 -21.17 15.42
N ALA A 267 11.22 -21.76 14.28
CA ALA A 267 10.80 -23.12 13.94
C ALA A 267 11.25 -24.15 14.99
N ASP A 268 12.48 -24.03 15.47
CA ASP A 268 13.06 -24.90 16.49
C ASP A 268 12.35 -24.75 17.84
N VAL A 269 12.20 -23.52 18.36
CA VAL A 269 11.62 -23.30 19.70
C VAL A 269 10.13 -23.60 19.76
N GLU A 270 9.38 -23.34 18.68
CA GLU A 270 7.93 -23.56 18.63
C GLU A 270 7.52 -24.91 18.02
N GLY A 271 8.47 -25.67 17.47
CA GLY A 271 8.18 -26.91 16.73
C GLY A 271 7.31 -26.65 15.49
N ILE A 272 7.56 -25.55 14.78
CA ILE A 272 6.80 -25.15 13.58
C ILE A 272 7.50 -25.67 12.33
N THR A 273 6.71 -26.21 11.39
CA THR A 273 7.19 -26.49 10.03
C THR A 273 6.73 -25.38 9.09
N PHE A 274 7.65 -24.49 8.70
CA PHE A 274 7.38 -23.48 7.69
C PHE A 274 7.38 -24.07 6.27
N SER A 275 6.54 -23.51 5.39
CA SER A 275 6.53 -23.84 3.97
C SER A 275 7.84 -23.41 3.31
N SER A 276 8.28 -24.17 2.31
CA SER A 276 9.39 -23.77 1.44
C SER A 276 9.08 -22.54 0.60
N THR A 277 7.79 -22.21 0.41
CA THR A 277 7.35 -21.05 -0.37
C THR A 277 6.98 -19.89 0.55
N THR A 278 7.72 -18.79 0.43
CA THR A 278 7.39 -17.53 1.10
C THR A 278 6.42 -16.69 0.26
N ARG A 279 5.62 -15.87 0.92
CA ARG A 279 4.71 -14.91 0.29
C ARG A 279 5.16 -13.48 0.57
N ARG A 280 4.55 -12.53 -0.15
CA ARG A 280 4.78 -11.09 0.06
C ARG A 280 3.47 -10.39 0.41
N GLU A 281 3.47 -9.65 1.51
CA GLU A 281 2.35 -8.81 1.94
C GLU A 281 2.82 -7.36 2.06
N GLY A 282 2.43 -6.51 1.11
CA GLY A 282 3.03 -5.17 1.04
C GLY A 282 4.50 -5.28 0.69
N ASP A 283 5.37 -4.82 1.59
CA ASP A 283 6.82 -5.05 1.53
C ASP A 283 7.29 -6.16 2.46
N ASN A 284 6.40 -6.69 3.30
CA ASN A 284 6.73 -7.68 4.30
C ASN A 284 6.90 -9.06 3.67
N LYS A 285 7.75 -9.87 4.29
CA LYS A 285 8.02 -11.24 3.88
C LYS A 285 7.30 -12.20 4.83
N VAL A 286 6.51 -13.10 4.26
CA VAL A 286 5.63 -13.97 5.03
C VAL A 286 6.05 -15.44 4.85
N TYR A 287 6.21 -16.13 5.97
CA TYR A 287 6.51 -17.55 6.08
C TYR A 287 5.27 -18.26 6.66
N PRO A 288 4.40 -18.80 5.79
CA PRO A 288 3.28 -19.62 6.24
C PRO A 288 3.82 -20.96 6.75
N GLY A 289 3.27 -21.48 7.83
CA GLY A 289 3.67 -22.73 8.45
C GLY A 289 2.53 -23.43 9.16
N LYS A 290 2.87 -24.55 9.80
CA LYS A 290 1.96 -25.29 10.68
C LYS A 290 2.64 -25.63 11.99
N SER A 291 1.89 -25.54 13.09
CA SER A 291 2.32 -26.05 14.40
C SER A 291 2.38 -27.58 14.38
N ALA A 292 2.95 -28.18 15.42
CA ALA A 292 2.96 -29.64 15.61
C ALA A 292 1.56 -30.26 15.59
N GLN A 293 0.53 -29.52 16.00
CA GLN A 293 -0.88 -29.95 15.99
C GLN A 293 -1.58 -29.73 14.64
N GLY A 294 -0.88 -29.15 13.66
CA GLY A 294 -1.41 -28.88 12.32
C GLY A 294 -2.15 -27.55 12.17
N ASN A 295 -2.21 -26.72 13.22
CA ASN A 295 -2.81 -25.39 13.18
C ASN A 295 -1.98 -24.47 12.29
N ALA A 296 -2.65 -23.55 11.58
CA ALA A 296 -1.96 -22.60 10.73
C ALA A 296 -1.16 -21.59 11.58
N VAL A 297 0.07 -21.32 11.17
CA VAL A 297 0.94 -20.32 11.81
C VAL A 297 1.53 -19.43 10.74
N GLN A 298 1.72 -18.15 11.04
CA GLN A 298 2.34 -17.19 10.14
C GLN A 298 3.46 -16.43 10.85
N LEU A 299 4.67 -16.49 10.28
CA LEU A 299 5.78 -15.62 10.65
C LEU A 299 5.93 -14.51 9.60
N THR A 300 5.83 -13.25 10.03
CA THR A 300 5.88 -12.07 9.16
C THR A 300 7.10 -11.24 9.52
N PHE A 301 7.92 -10.89 8.54
CA PHE A 301 9.07 -9.99 8.70
C PHE A 301 8.78 -8.62 8.12
N PHE A 302 8.98 -7.58 8.94
CA PHE A 302 8.91 -6.19 8.57
C PHE A 302 10.28 -5.75 8.04
N VAL A 303 10.53 -5.97 6.76
CA VAL A 303 11.88 -5.85 6.15
C VAL A 303 12.48 -4.44 6.22
N ARG A 304 11.65 -3.41 6.46
CA ARG A 304 12.07 -2.00 6.58
C ARG A 304 12.61 -1.66 7.96
N THR A 305 12.16 -2.38 8.99
CA THR A 305 12.50 -2.15 10.40
C THR A 305 13.32 -3.29 11.00
N GLY A 306 13.43 -4.42 10.31
CA GLY A 306 14.14 -5.60 10.83
C GLY A 306 13.37 -6.35 11.93
N THR A 307 12.13 -5.95 12.20
CA THR A 307 11.25 -6.54 13.22
C THR A 307 10.40 -7.68 12.64
N TRP A 308 9.74 -8.46 13.48
CA TRP A 308 8.94 -9.60 13.02
C TRP A 308 7.83 -9.99 13.99
N SER A 309 6.86 -10.76 13.50
CA SER A 309 5.76 -11.27 14.32
C SER A 309 5.40 -12.70 13.97
N LEU A 310 5.01 -13.49 14.97
CA LEU A 310 4.42 -14.81 14.86
C LEU A 310 2.94 -14.75 15.28
N THR A 311 2.05 -15.33 14.50
CA THR A 311 0.60 -15.36 14.78
C THR A 311 -0.01 -16.72 14.46
N THR A 312 -0.88 -17.23 15.32
CA THR A 312 -1.60 -18.51 15.14
C THR A 312 -3.13 -18.36 14.99
N TRP A 313 -3.67 -17.14 15.09
CA TRP A 313 -5.11 -16.82 15.08
C TRP A 313 -5.93 -17.51 16.17
N GLU A 314 -5.28 -18.07 17.17
CA GLU A 314 -5.92 -18.62 18.37
C GLU A 314 -6.19 -17.52 19.40
N ASP A 315 -7.05 -17.79 20.39
CA ASP A 315 -7.37 -16.84 21.46
C ASP A 315 -6.32 -16.90 22.58
N ALA A 316 -5.89 -15.72 23.04
CA ALA A 316 -5.01 -15.60 24.20
C ALA A 316 -5.77 -15.94 25.50
N ALA A 317 -5.05 -16.52 26.46
CA ALA A 317 -5.56 -16.84 27.79
C ALA A 317 -4.78 -16.08 28.87
N SER A 318 -5.42 -15.87 30.03
CA SER A 318 -4.73 -15.32 31.20
C SER A 318 -3.66 -16.29 31.71
N LEU A 319 -2.55 -15.74 32.18
CA LEU A 319 -1.41 -16.50 32.66
C LEU A 319 -1.48 -16.69 34.18
N THR A 320 -1.24 -17.90 34.66
CA THR A 320 -0.96 -18.14 36.07
C THR A 320 0.47 -17.69 36.40
N LYS A 321 0.79 -17.55 37.69
CA LYS A 321 2.17 -17.21 38.11
C LYS A 321 3.20 -18.24 37.65
N ASP A 322 2.81 -19.52 37.62
CA ASP A 322 3.67 -20.60 37.17
C ASP A 322 3.90 -20.51 35.66
N ASP A 323 2.85 -20.23 34.88
CA ASP A 323 2.98 -19.99 33.44
C ASP A 323 3.92 -18.82 33.13
N VAL A 324 3.81 -17.71 33.88
CA VAL A 324 4.69 -16.56 33.74
C VAL A 324 6.15 -16.95 33.98
N ASN A 325 6.44 -17.65 35.07
CA ASN A 325 7.81 -18.03 35.43
C ASN A 325 8.41 -19.00 34.40
N SER A 326 7.69 -20.06 34.05
CA SER A 326 8.18 -21.07 33.10
C SER A 326 8.37 -20.51 31.70
N ASN A 327 7.43 -19.70 31.20
CA ASN A 327 7.58 -19.09 29.87
C ASN A 327 8.64 -18.00 29.86
N ARG A 328 8.77 -17.20 30.93
CA ARG A 328 9.85 -16.22 31.04
C ARG A 328 11.21 -16.90 30.93
N GLU A 329 11.46 -17.92 31.75
CA GLU A 329 12.75 -18.63 31.76
C GLU A 329 13.07 -19.19 30.36
N ARG A 330 12.10 -19.88 29.74
CA ARG A 330 12.24 -20.44 28.40
C ARG A 330 12.58 -19.41 27.34
N TYR A 331 11.81 -18.31 27.25
CA TYR A 331 11.96 -17.34 26.17
C TYR A 331 13.09 -16.34 26.42
N GLU A 332 13.33 -15.93 27.66
CA GLU A 332 14.42 -15.02 27.97
C GLU A 332 15.79 -15.64 27.61
N ASP A 333 15.99 -16.91 27.95
CA ASP A 333 17.20 -17.66 27.56
C ASP A 333 17.28 -17.86 26.05
N TRP A 334 16.15 -18.20 25.41
CA TRP A 334 16.11 -18.37 23.95
C TRP A 334 16.45 -17.07 23.22
N PHE A 335 15.89 -15.93 23.63
CA PHE A 335 16.19 -14.65 23.00
C PHE A 335 17.66 -14.27 23.19
N LYS A 336 18.21 -14.41 24.41
CA LYS A 336 19.63 -14.11 24.68
C LYS A 336 20.56 -15.00 23.85
N LYS A 337 20.31 -16.31 23.79
CA LYS A 337 21.10 -17.26 23.01
C LYS A 337 21.14 -16.91 21.52
N ASN A 338 20.06 -16.37 20.99
CA ASN A 338 19.94 -15.98 19.58
C ASN A 338 20.32 -14.51 19.32
N GLY A 339 20.81 -13.76 20.33
CA GLY A 339 21.17 -12.35 20.19
C GLY A 339 19.97 -11.43 19.89
N MET A 340 18.78 -11.83 20.34
CA MET A 340 17.52 -11.14 20.07
C MET A 340 17.06 -10.27 21.25
N LEU A 341 17.70 -10.34 22.41
CA LEU A 341 17.37 -9.50 23.55
C LEU A 341 18.57 -8.66 23.97
N PRO A 342 18.45 -7.32 24.08
CA PRO A 342 19.53 -6.51 24.61
C PRO A 342 19.69 -6.76 26.11
N ASP A 343 20.91 -6.65 26.62
CA ASP A 343 21.22 -6.82 28.05
C ASP A 343 20.45 -5.85 28.95
N SER A 344 20.05 -4.70 28.41
CA SER A 344 19.25 -3.69 29.10
C SER A 344 17.76 -4.03 29.21
N ALA A 345 17.30 -5.15 28.64
CA ALA A 345 15.88 -5.46 28.58
C ALA A 345 15.30 -5.72 29.97
N VAL A 346 14.18 -5.06 30.26
CA VAL A 346 13.45 -5.22 31.53
C VAL A 346 12.18 -6.02 31.28
N PHE A 347 12.02 -7.11 32.03
CA PHE A 347 10.84 -7.96 31.97
C PHE A 347 9.67 -7.36 32.77
N SER A 348 8.47 -7.46 32.21
CA SER A 348 7.21 -7.14 32.88
C SER A 348 6.06 -8.04 32.38
N VAL A 349 4.94 -8.02 33.09
CA VAL A 349 3.69 -8.68 32.67
C VAL A 349 2.64 -7.60 32.46
N GLN A 350 2.08 -7.53 31.26
CA GLN A 350 1.02 -6.59 30.89
C GLN A 350 -0.33 -7.32 30.92
N ASN A 351 -1.35 -6.70 31.53
CA ASN A 351 -2.74 -7.17 31.57
C ASN A 351 -2.96 -8.62 32.06
N ASN A 352 -1.99 -9.21 32.77
CA ASN A 352 -1.99 -10.61 33.24
C ASN A 352 -2.05 -11.69 32.13
N ASP A 353 -1.84 -11.33 30.87
CA ASP A 353 -1.90 -12.25 29.73
C ASP A 353 -0.69 -12.13 28.78
N THR A 354 0.10 -11.07 28.92
CA THR A 354 1.16 -10.72 27.98
C THR A 354 2.50 -10.62 28.70
N LEU A 355 3.46 -11.45 28.29
CA LEU A 355 4.85 -11.29 28.69
C LEU A 355 5.50 -10.20 27.85
N ARG A 356 6.22 -9.28 28.50
CA ARG A 356 6.81 -8.13 27.83
C ARG A 356 8.26 -7.93 28.27
N TRP A 357 9.14 -7.69 27.30
CA TRP A 357 10.51 -7.25 27.55
C TRP A 357 10.76 -5.91 26.87
N ASP A 358 11.12 -4.89 27.64
CA ASP A 358 11.35 -3.53 27.16
C ASP A 358 12.83 -3.19 27.13
N ALA A 359 13.35 -2.80 25.97
CA ALA A 359 14.69 -2.24 25.87
C ALA A 359 14.73 -0.85 26.54
N ALA A 360 15.88 -0.47 27.10
CA ALA A 360 16.01 0.82 27.76
C ALA A 360 15.83 1.97 26.76
N VAL A 361 14.96 2.92 27.10
CA VAL A 361 14.74 4.13 26.28
C VAL A 361 15.96 5.03 26.37
N LYS A 362 16.63 5.23 25.23
CA LYS A 362 17.75 6.17 25.12
C LYS A 362 17.21 7.58 24.89
N LYS A 363 17.55 8.52 25.78
CA LYS A 363 16.98 9.88 25.78
C LYS A 363 17.81 10.92 25.03
N ASP A 364 19.08 10.63 24.74
CA ASP A 364 20.06 11.56 24.18
C ASP A 364 20.37 11.28 22.69
N LEU A 365 19.35 10.87 21.92
CA LEU A 365 19.52 10.46 20.52
C LEU A 365 20.12 11.55 19.63
N THR A 366 19.87 12.82 19.94
CA THR A 366 20.34 13.94 19.11
C THR A 366 21.86 14.07 19.08
N THR A 367 22.54 13.69 20.17
CA THR A 367 23.99 13.83 20.32
C THR A 367 24.72 12.49 20.45
N ASN A 368 23.98 11.40 20.67
CA ASN A 368 24.59 10.08 20.84
C ASN A 368 25.20 9.57 19.53
N THR A 369 26.43 9.06 19.62
CA THR A 369 27.16 8.47 18.49
C THR A 369 27.46 6.98 18.69
N GLY A 370 26.95 6.36 19.76
CA GLY A 370 27.07 4.92 20.02
C GLY A 370 25.84 4.12 19.56
N PRO A 371 25.98 2.80 19.36
CA PRO A 371 24.86 1.93 19.05
C PRO A 371 23.88 1.87 20.23
N PHE A 372 22.64 1.52 19.94
CA PHE A 372 21.62 1.26 20.96
C PHE A 372 20.54 0.32 20.44
N ALA A 373 19.83 -0.30 21.37
CA ALA A 373 18.60 -1.02 21.10
C ALA A 373 17.42 -0.28 21.71
N SER A 374 16.26 -0.33 21.06
CA SER A 374 15.01 0.24 21.56
C SER A 374 13.82 -0.64 21.19
N GLY A 375 12.65 -0.34 21.75
CA GLY A 375 11.42 -1.08 21.49
C GLY A 375 11.19 -2.23 22.46
N SER A 376 10.38 -3.20 22.06
CA SER A 376 9.82 -4.19 22.99
C SER A 376 9.56 -5.54 22.32
N VAL A 377 9.59 -6.61 23.11
CA VAL A 377 9.04 -7.91 22.73
C VAL A 377 7.78 -8.15 23.52
N LEU A 378 6.70 -8.57 22.86
CA LEU A 378 5.42 -8.92 23.47
C LEU A 378 5.03 -10.34 23.08
N MET A 379 4.62 -11.15 24.06
CA MET A 379 4.24 -12.55 23.85
C MET A 379 2.95 -12.89 24.58
N GLN A 380 2.06 -13.59 23.87
CA GLN A 380 0.79 -14.08 24.38
C GLN A 380 0.66 -15.58 24.14
N PHE A 381 -0.02 -16.26 25.07
CA PHE A 381 -0.17 -17.72 25.07
C PHE A 381 -1.64 -18.11 25.18
N GLY A 382 -1.97 -19.29 24.64
CA GLY A 382 -3.29 -19.89 24.74
C GLY A 382 -3.45 -20.71 26.01
N ALA A 383 -4.68 -21.17 26.28
CA ALA A 383 -5.00 -21.95 27.49
C ALA A 383 -4.22 -23.28 27.63
N LYS A 384 -3.60 -23.76 26.53
CA LYS A 384 -2.75 -24.96 26.52
C LYS A 384 -1.25 -24.64 26.61
N GLY A 385 -0.90 -23.38 26.86
CA GLY A 385 0.49 -22.90 26.95
C GLY A 385 1.20 -22.74 25.59
N ASN A 386 0.49 -22.91 24.47
CA ASN A 386 1.05 -22.67 23.14
C ASN A 386 1.12 -21.18 22.83
N THR A 387 2.16 -20.76 22.10
CA THR A 387 2.31 -19.38 21.64
C THR A 387 1.16 -19.01 20.69
N VAL A 388 0.47 -17.92 21.01
CA VAL A 388 -0.63 -17.36 20.19
C VAL A 388 -0.14 -16.20 19.35
N SER A 389 0.62 -15.32 20.00
CA SER A 389 1.24 -14.17 19.36
C SER A 389 2.61 -13.91 19.95
N LEU A 390 3.57 -13.62 19.08
CA LEU A 390 4.88 -13.10 19.44
C LEU A 390 5.13 -11.90 18.54
N LEU A 391 5.14 -10.69 19.11
CA LEU A 391 5.56 -9.48 18.44
C LEU A 391 6.97 -9.15 18.90
N TYR A 392 7.93 -9.28 17.98
CA TYR A 392 9.31 -8.88 18.20
C TYR A 392 9.52 -7.51 17.56
N ASP A 393 9.48 -6.46 18.38
CA ASP A 393 9.62 -5.06 17.95
C ASP A 393 10.85 -4.41 18.60
N ILE A 394 11.98 -5.13 18.59
CA ILE A 394 13.27 -4.60 19.03
C ILE A 394 14.05 -4.09 17.82
N TYR A 395 14.47 -2.85 17.93
CA TYR A 395 15.22 -2.13 16.92
C TYR A 395 16.69 -2.02 17.32
N TRP A 396 17.57 -2.54 16.48
CA TRP A 396 19.01 -2.53 16.72
C TRP A 396 19.66 -1.46 15.84
N ASN A 397 20.05 -0.34 16.45
CA ASN A 397 20.47 0.87 15.76
C ASN A 397 21.97 1.12 15.88
N GLU A 398 22.60 1.36 14.73
CA GLU A 398 23.98 1.83 14.63
C GLU A 398 24.01 3.29 14.19
N TYR A 399 24.95 4.05 14.76
CA TYR A 399 25.19 5.43 14.36
C TYR A 399 25.73 5.48 12.93
N VAL A 400 25.19 6.40 12.13
CA VAL A 400 25.62 6.61 10.73
C VAL A 400 26.35 7.93 10.59
N ALA A 401 25.71 9.03 10.97
CA ALA A 401 26.19 10.38 10.72
C ALA A 401 25.55 11.39 11.68
N THR A 402 26.11 12.59 11.75
CA THR A 402 25.49 13.75 12.40
C THR A 402 25.16 14.74 11.30
N GLU A 403 23.87 15.01 11.12
CA GLU A 403 23.36 15.83 10.02
C GLU A 403 22.86 17.18 10.50
N SER A 404 22.88 18.17 9.61
CA SER A 404 22.25 19.46 9.86
C SER A 404 20.73 19.34 9.75
N ILE A 405 20.01 19.85 10.74
CA ILE A 405 18.55 19.89 10.75
C ILE A 405 18.02 21.32 10.62
N ILE A 406 16.81 21.45 10.09
CA ILE A 406 16.05 22.71 10.13
C ILE A 406 15.73 23.07 11.58
N SER A 407 15.55 24.36 11.85
CA SER A 407 15.13 24.85 13.16
C SER A 407 13.65 24.53 13.45
N PRO A 408 13.22 24.47 14.73
CA PRO A 408 11.81 24.31 15.07
C PRO A 408 10.91 25.38 14.43
N LYS A 409 11.42 26.60 14.26
CA LYS A 409 10.70 27.68 13.57
C LYS A 409 10.49 27.37 12.09
N GLU A 410 11.51 26.88 11.39
CA GLU A 410 11.38 26.47 9.97
C GLU A 410 10.43 25.28 9.83
N ALA A 411 10.52 24.29 10.73
CA ALA A 411 9.61 23.15 10.76
C ALA A 411 8.15 23.59 10.99
N PHE A 412 7.91 24.56 11.86
CA PHE A 412 6.57 25.10 12.06
C PHE A 412 6.04 25.86 10.85
N SER A 413 6.90 26.55 10.08
CA SER A 413 6.48 27.15 8.81
C SER A 413 5.98 26.13 7.77
N GLU A 414 6.41 24.86 7.89
CA GLU A 414 5.85 23.77 7.10
C GLU A 414 4.44 23.37 7.56
N VAL A 415 4.16 23.45 8.87
CA VAL A 415 2.80 23.33 9.43
C VAL A 415 1.90 24.46 8.94
N GLU A 416 2.38 25.71 8.98
CA GLU A 416 1.66 26.87 8.44
C GLU A 416 1.33 26.70 6.94
N ALA A 417 2.24 26.08 6.20
CA ALA A 417 2.07 25.76 4.78
C ALA A 417 1.23 24.51 4.51
N GLY A 418 0.72 23.83 5.54
CA GLY A 418 -0.11 22.64 5.43
C GLY A 418 0.63 21.40 4.94
N LYS A 419 1.96 21.31 5.06
CA LYS A 419 2.76 20.19 4.57
C LYS A 419 2.84 19.02 5.57
N PHE A 420 1.68 18.61 6.10
CA PHE A 420 1.55 17.44 6.96
C PHE A 420 0.31 16.60 6.60
N GLU A 421 0.32 15.33 7.00
CA GLU A 421 -0.83 14.44 6.86
C GLU A 421 -1.86 14.70 7.96
N GLN A 422 -3.14 14.74 7.57
CA GLN A 422 -4.26 14.96 8.48
C GLN A 422 -5.38 14.01 8.09
N TYR A 423 -5.74 13.09 8.98
CA TYR A 423 -6.73 12.05 8.68
C TYR A 423 -8.15 12.62 8.51
N VAL A 424 -8.54 13.53 9.41
CA VAL A 424 -9.84 14.22 9.32
C VAL A 424 -9.60 15.62 8.76
N PRO A 425 -10.06 15.91 7.52
CA PRO A 425 -9.83 17.20 6.90
C PRO A 425 -10.37 18.35 7.75
N PHE A 426 -9.62 19.46 7.79
CA PHE A 426 -10.07 20.67 8.45
C PHE A 426 -11.36 21.21 7.83
N ARG A 427 -12.22 21.75 8.69
CA ARG A 427 -13.43 22.48 8.31
C ARG A 427 -13.13 23.98 8.35
N THR A 428 -13.96 24.72 7.62
CA THR A 428 -13.88 26.18 7.64
C THR A 428 -14.11 26.71 9.05
N ASN A 429 -13.22 27.59 9.51
CA ASN A 429 -13.19 28.18 10.85
C ASN A 429 -12.74 27.25 11.99
N ASP A 430 -12.21 26.05 11.69
CA ASP A 430 -11.55 25.24 12.71
C ASP A 430 -10.42 26.03 13.37
N LYS A 431 -10.29 25.87 14.69
CA LYS A 431 -9.21 26.47 15.48
C LYS A 431 -8.20 25.40 15.84
N LEU A 432 -7.00 25.52 15.29
CA LEU A 432 -5.90 24.61 15.60
C LEU A 432 -5.00 25.25 16.65
N TYR A 433 -4.92 24.63 17.82
CA TYR A 433 -4.03 25.07 18.89
C TYR A 433 -2.82 24.15 18.93
N VAL A 434 -1.61 24.74 18.85
CA VAL A 434 -0.35 24.01 18.96
C VAL A 434 0.28 24.34 20.31
N GLU A 435 0.40 23.32 21.16
CA GLU A 435 0.78 23.45 22.57
C GLU A 435 2.15 22.85 22.90
N ASN A 436 2.67 21.95 22.06
CA ASN A 436 3.98 21.35 22.27
C ASN A 436 4.70 21.07 20.95
N TYR A 437 6.02 20.97 21.02
CA TYR A 437 6.84 20.37 19.98
C TYR A 437 8.00 19.58 20.59
N GLU A 438 8.38 18.48 19.95
CA GLU A 438 9.55 17.70 20.31
C GLU A 438 10.32 17.26 19.07
N LEU A 439 11.63 17.02 19.23
CA LEU A 439 12.46 16.37 18.23
C LEU A 439 12.43 14.86 18.53
N ASP A 440 11.73 14.12 17.68
CA ASP A 440 11.62 12.67 17.75
C ASP A 440 12.30 12.03 16.53
N TYR A 441 12.14 10.72 16.37
CA TYR A 441 12.78 9.94 15.33
C TYR A 441 11.82 8.91 14.73
N THR A 442 11.94 8.69 13.42
CA THR A 442 11.17 7.65 12.71
C THR A 442 12.00 6.98 11.63
N TYR A 443 11.57 5.77 11.23
CA TYR A 443 12.24 5.03 10.17
C TYR A 443 11.79 5.48 8.79
N ASP A 444 12.76 5.72 7.92
CA ASP A 444 12.53 5.96 6.51
C ASP A 444 12.37 4.66 5.70
N THR A 445 12.11 4.80 4.40
CA THR A 445 11.91 3.66 3.50
C THR A 445 13.19 2.87 3.17
N LYS A 446 14.38 3.34 3.57
CA LYS A 446 15.67 2.64 3.49
C LYS A 446 16.13 2.06 4.84
N GLY A 447 15.36 2.26 5.91
CA GLY A 447 15.62 1.80 7.26
C GLY A 447 16.62 2.65 8.06
N PHE A 448 16.82 3.91 7.67
CA PHE A 448 17.48 4.89 8.55
C PHE A 448 16.46 5.45 9.54
N TYR A 449 16.90 5.60 10.77
CA TYR A 449 16.15 6.24 11.85
C TYR A 449 16.55 7.71 11.88
N GLN A 450 15.68 8.56 11.36
CA GLN A 450 15.95 9.97 11.09
C GLN A 450 15.20 10.87 12.06
N PRO A 451 15.77 12.05 12.40
CA PRO A 451 15.11 13.04 13.24
C PRO A 451 13.91 13.68 12.52
N ILE A 452 12.84 13.91 13.28
CA ILE A 452 11.61 14.59 12.85
C ILE A 452 11.12 15.53 13.95
N TYR A 453 10.46 16.61 13.58
CA TYR A 453 9.72 17.43 14.55
C TYR A 453 8.29 16.92 14.65
N ARG A 454 7.88 16.57 15.87
CA ARG A 454 6.48 16.28 16.20
C ARG A 454 5.88 17.50 16.87
N PHE A 455 4.83 18.05 16.28
CA PHE A 455 4.01 19.10 16.89
C PHE A 455 2.72 18.47 17.40
N SER A 456 2.26 18.90 18.57
CA SER A 456 1.01 18.41 19.15
C SER A 456 0.17 19.50 19.81
N GLY A 457 -1.13 19.23 19.91
CA GLY A 457 -2.12 20.14 20.46
C GLY A 457 -3.53 19.62 20.23
N TYR A 458 -4.47 20.48 19.82
CA TYR A 458 -5.88 20.09 19.65
C TYR A 458 -6.65 20.96 18.65
N ILE A 459 -7.75 20.43 18.13
CA ILE A 459 -8.64 21.11 17.19
C ILE A 459 -9.97 21.46 17.87
N ASN A 460 -10.29 22.75 17.93
CA ASN A 460 -11.49 23.33 18.57
C ASN A 460 -11.59 23.10 20.08
N GLU A 461 -11.59 21.83 20.52
CA GLU A 461 -11.75 21.36 21.89
C GLU A 461 -10.57 20.47 22.28
N ARG A 462 -10.15 20.50 23.56
CA ARG A 462 -8.95 19.77 24.05
C ARG A 462 -9.05 18.24 23.92
N GLU A 463 -10.25 17.70 23.81
CA GLU A 463 -10.48 16.26 23.60
C GLU A 463 -10.17 15.81 22.18
N ASN A 464 -10.20 16.72 21.20
CA ASN A 464 -9.86 16.44 19.82
C ASN A 464 -8.36 16.67 19.61
N THR A 465 -7.55 15.73 20.12
CA THR A 465 -6.09 15.81 20.02
C THR A 465 -5.63 15.89 18.57
N TRP A 466 -4.57 16.65 18.36
CA TRP A 466 -3.93 16.82 17.06
C TRP A 466 -2.43 16.63 17.19
N GLU A 467 -1.85 16.00 16.18
CA GLU A 467 -0.43 15.78 16.06
C GLU A 467 -0.05 15.82 14.59
N CYS A 468 1.13 16.34 14.29
CA CYS A 468 1.75 16.19 12.99
C CYS A 468 3.25 15.99 13.07
N GLU A 469 3.79 15.33 12.06
CA GLU A 469 5.22 15.08 11.90
C GLU A 469 5.78 15.90 10.73
N ILE A 470 6.95 16.50 10.92
CA ILE A 470 7.68 17.29 9.93
C ILE A 470 9.12 16.77 9.83
N PRO A 471 9.67 16.51 8.63
CA PRO A 471 11.07 16.11 8.48
C PRO A 471 12.02 17.15 9.08
N ALA A 472 13.01 16.70 9.87
CA ALA A 472 14.01 17.62 10.42
C ALA A 472 15.25 17.77 9.50
N LEU A 473 15.59 16.75 8.71
CA LEU A 473 16.69 16.85 7.74
C LEU A 473 16.37 17.86 6.63
N LYS A 474 17.41 18.56 6.15
CA LYS A 474 17.33 19.60 5.11
C LYS A 474 17.18 19.06 3.70
#